data_AF-A0A1B6EKN0-F1
#
_entry.id   AF-A0A1B6EKN0-F1
#
_cell.length_a   1.000
_cell.length_b   1.000
_cell.length_c   1.000
_cell.angle_alpha   90.00
_cell.angle_beta   90.00
_cell.angle_gamma   90.00
#
_symmetry.space_group_name_H-M   'P 1'
#
loop_
_entity.id
_entity.type
_entity.pdbx_description
1 polymer ?
#
loop_
_entity_poly.entity_id
_entity_poly.type
_entity_poly.pdbx_seq_one_letter_code
_entity_poly.pdbx_strand_id
1 'polypeptide(L)'
;IRDHVGWAWYQRTFYAPDRWLQKEGNPVRVFIHFGGVHHLSIIYLNGVQVGEHEGGHLPFQLELPRTVLNTFNILTVVVNNTLTPHTIPQGYVTYPNNTKSYPGGYRLYQHQCDYYDYAGINRPVMLFTTPAIYITGVDVKTNISTDYQGIVKYSVSTSADAECNIKLYNKEGALVTFADGCGGTLLVENPHLWWPAFTCNKTAGYLYTLEIYLSGGSGSGPDVYRMPVGIRTVSWNNTSILINNRPIYLRGFGMHEDSDIRGRGFDFAVMTRDLNLISWIGANAIRTSHYPYAEETLNEADEKGIMVIVEAPACSLKDFGDQLYQYHKAYLLEMMNVHKNRPSVIMWSLANEPYTNTEKAGFYFGNLTKVAKSYDSSRPVTFVTSQNVANDTAVRHMDMVCVNRYRAWYTDSGLTDLIEQQVMEEMRAWHDKYNRPVIVTEYGAGAISGLHTLPETMWSEDYQVVTHLEHFKAFDTLRQEGTIAGELLWNFIDFNTPQEYIRPGRCVKGLFTRERQPKHAAHTVRQRYLALANCSAELCEPYLDIV
;
A
#
# COMPACT_ATOMS: atom_id res chain seq x y z
N ILE A 1 27.66 6.10 -8.44
CA ILE A 1 26.37 6.49 -7.84
C ILE A 1 25.45 5.29 -7.69
N ARG A 2 25.18 4.48 -8.73
CA ARG A 2 24.25 3.33 -8.66
C ARG A 2 24.43 2.44 -7.42
N ASP A 3 25.67 2.01 -7.15
CA ASP A 3 25.99 1.05 -6.08
C ASP A 3 26.47 1.76 -4.78
N HIS A 4 26.19 3.05 -4.63
CA HIS A 4 26.61 3.83 -3.46
C HIS A 4 25.80 3.45 -2.22
N VAL A 5 26.50 3.27 -1.09
CA VAL A 5 25.90 3.04 0.22
C VAL A 5 26.44 4.10 1.18
N GLY A 6 25.54 4.90 1.72
CA GLY A 6 25.84 6.01 2.63
C GLY A 6 25.09 7.28 2.24
N TRP A 7 25.73 8.41 2.50
CA TRP A 7 25.10 9.73 2.37
C TRP A 7 25.14 10.27 0.93
N ALA A 8 24.02 10.85 0.49
CA ALA A 8 23.87 11.62 -0.73
C ALA A 8 23.19 12.96 -0.42
N TRP A 9 23.48 13.99 -1.23
CA TRP A 9 23.05 15.36 -0.98
C TRP A 9 22.24 15.88 -2.17
N TYR A 10 21.02 16.32 -1.91
CA TYR A 10 20.20 17.06 -2.86
C TYR A 10 20.19 18.52 -2.43
N GLN A 11 20.33 19.46 -3.38
CA GLN A 11 20.27 20.88 -3.09
C GLN A 11 19.47 21.61 -4.16
N ARG A 12 18.59 22.51 -3.73
CA ARG A 12 17.81 23.38 -4.61
C ARG A 12 17.65 24.75 -3.96
N THR A 13 17.65 25.80 -4.79
CA THR A 13 17.34 27.16 -4.36
C THR A 13 15.88 27.48 -4.63
N PHE A 14 15.26 28.32 -3.79
CA PHE A 14 13.92 28.84 -4.03
C PHE A 14 13.76 30.27 -3.50
N TYR A 15 12.82 31.01 -4.08
CA TYR A 15 12.45 32.33 -3.59
C TYR A 15 11.15 32.25 -2.79
N ALA A 16 11.14 32.78 -1.57
CA ALA A 16 9.93 32.89 -0.77
C ALA A 16 9.15 34.14 -1.21
N PRO A 17 7.87 34.02 -1.57
CA PRO A 17 7.02 35.19 -1.80
C PRO A 17 6.95 36.10 -0.57
N ASP A 18 6.90 37.42 -0.76
CA ASP A 18 6.89 38.39 0.36
C ASP A 18 5.79 38.12 1.40
N ARG A 19 4.63 37.61 0.96
CA ARG A 19 3.52 37.21 1.85
C ARG A 19 3.91 36.15 2.88
N TRP A 20 4.92 35.31 2.61
CA TRP A 20 5.42 34.31 3.56
C TRP A 20 6.29 34.94 4.66
N LEU A 21 6.91 36.08 4.37
CA LEU A 21 7.80 36.80 5.27
C LEU A 21 7.04 37.86 6.09
N GLN A 22 5.83 38.23 5.68
CA GLN A 22 4.96 39.15 6.41
C GLN A 22 4.68 38.66 7.84
N LYS A 23 4.82 39.58 8.81
CA LYS A 23 4.64 39.30 10.25
C LYS A 23 3.34 39.90 10.81
N GLU A 24 2.79 40.92 10.17
CA GLU A 24 1.61 41.65 10.61
C GLU A 24 0.45 41.45 9.62
N GLY A 25 -0.78 41.72 10.07
CA GLY A 25 -1.99 41.55 9.27
C GLY A 25 -2.52 40.12 9.32
N ASN A 26 -1.98 39.23 8.49
CA ASN A 26 -2.42 37.82 8.36
C ASN A 26 -1.21 36.91 8.09
N PRO A 27 -0.40 36.59 9.12
CA PRO A 27 0.80 35.79 8.95
C PRO A 27 0.46 34.33 8.57
N VAL A 28 1.10 33.82 7.52
CA VAL A 28 0.98 32.42 7.09
C VAL A 28 2.05 31.53 7.71
N ARG A 29 1.74 30.27 8.03
CA ARG A 29 2.77 29.29 8.37
C ARG A 29 3.28 28.66 7.07
N VAL A 30 4.57 28.38 7.00
CA VAL A 30 5.20 27.79 5.80
C VAL A 30 5.69 26.40 6.16
N PHE A 31 5.26 25.42 5.38
CA PHE A 31 5.63 24.03 5.56
C PHE A 31 6.34 23.50 4.32
N ILE A 32 7.22 22.54 4.54
CA ILE A 32 7.73 21.65 3.50
C ILE A 32 7.15 20.25 3.72
N HIS A 33 6.61 19.67 2.66
CA HIS A 33 6.10 18.31 2.61
C HIS A 33 7.00 17.48 1.70
N PHE A 34 7.41 16.30 2.18
CA PHE A 34 8.10 15.27 1.44
C PHE A 34 7.16 14.08 1.30
N GLY A 35 6.85 13.65 0.07
CA GLY A 35 5.99 12.47 -0.13
C GLY A 35 6.67 11.13 0.22
N GLY A 36 8.01 11.11 0.27
CA GLY A 36 8.81 9.94 0.62
C GLY A 36 10.29 10.09 0.26
N VAL A 37 11.16 9.88 1.25
CA VAL A 37 12.63 9.97 1.12
C VAL A 37 13.26 8.74 1.76
N HIS A 38 14.00 7.96 0.97
CA HIS A 38 14.58 6.70 1.43
C HIS A 38 16.03 6.86 1.91
N HIS A 39 16.45 6.50 3.13
CA HIS A 39 15.69 5.96 4.28
C HIS A 39 15.78 6.88 5.51
N LEU A 40 16.97 7.39 5.83
CA LEU A 40 17.17 8.44 6.84
C LEU A 40 17.45 9.76 6.12
N SER A 41 16.73 10.81 6.48
CA SER A 41 16.85 12.12 5.86
C SER A 41 17.06 13.24 6.89
N ILE A 42 17.93 14.20 6.55
CA ILE A 42 18.21 15.40 7.34
C ILE A 42 18.03 16.62 6.45
N ILE A 43 17.26 17.59 6.91
CA ILE A 43 16.81 18.74 6.13
C ILE A 43 17.47 20.00 6.67
N TYR A 44 18.11 20.76 5.77
CA TYR A 44 18.74 22.04 6.06
C TYR A 44 18.12 23.16 5.23
N LEU A 45 17.83 24.28 5.88
CA LEU A 45 17.45 25.53 5.24
C LEU A 45 18.53 26.57 5.53
N ASN A 46 19.13 27.16 4.49
CA ASN A 46 20.18 28.19 4.63
C ASN A 46 21.33 27.77 5.55
N GLY A 47 21.70 26.48 5.53
CA GLY A 47 22.76 25.90 6.36
C GLY A 47 22.34 25.51 7.78
N VAL A 48 21.10 25.77 8.20
CA VAL A 48 20.56 25.40 9.52
C VAL A 48 19.72 24.13 9.39
N GLN A 49 19.97 23.12 10.24
CA GLN A 49 19.14 21.92 10.30
C GLN A 49 17.74 22.28 10.82
N VAL A 50 16.70 21.93 10.06
CA VAL A 50 15.30 22.23 10.38
C VAL A 50 14.46 20.98 10.67
N GLY A 51 14.99 19.79 10.40
CA GLY A 51 14.31 18.54 10.72
C GLY A 51 15.06 17.30 10.27
N GLU A 52 14.55 16.15 10.71
CA GLU A 52 15.00 14.82 10.32
C GLU A 52 13.80 13.87 10.24
N HIS A 53 13.91 12.83 9.42
CA HIS A 53 12.91 11.76 9.33
C HIS A 53 13.58 10.44 8.96
N GLU A 54 13.14 9.37 9.61
CA GLU A 54 13.54 8.00 9.32
C GLU A 54 12.32 7.20 8.86
N GLY A 55 12.38 6.64 7.65
CA GLY A 55 11.32 5.88 7.02
C GLY A 55 11.20 6.18 5.52
N GLY A 56 11.29 5.15 4.67
CA GLY A 56 11.52 5.38 3.24
C GLY A 56 10.30 5.70 2.37
N HIS A 57 9.08 5.41 2.84
CA HIS A 57 7.89 5.31 1.97
C HIS A 57 6.65 6.01 2.51
N LEU A 58 6.78 6.78 3.58
CA LEU A 58 5.68 7.57 4.13
C LEU A 58 5.99 9.05 4.00
N PRO A 59 4.95 9.89 3.86
CA PRO A 59 5.13 11.33 3.83
C PRO A 59 5.50 11.87 5.20
N PHE A 60 6.30 12.92 5.23
CA PHE A 60 6.54 13.72 6.42
C PHE A 60 6.59 15.20 6.08
N GLN A 61 6.31 16.04 7.07
CA GLN A 61 6.29 17.48 6.89
C GLN A 61 6.92 18.22 8.06
N LEU A 62 7.51 19.37 7.76
CA LEU A 62 8.18 20.24 8.72
C LEU A 62 7.65 21.66 8.53
N GLU A 63 7.43 22.39 9.62
CA GLU A 63 7.31 23.84 9.51
C GLU A 63 8.69 24.45 9.32
N LEU A 64 8.83 25.34 8.33
CA LEU A 64 10.08 26.07 8.11
C LEU A 64 10.18 27.23 9.11
N PRO A 65 11.24 27.31 9.92
CA PRO A 65 11.40 28.40 10.88
C PRO A 65 11.47 29.76 10.18
N ARG A 66 10.54 30.65 10.53
CA ARG A 66 10.50 32.03 10.00
C ARG A 66 11.77 32.83 10.29
N THR A 67 12.56 32.44 11.29
CA THR A 67 13.86 33.05 11.62
C THR A 67 14.96 32.69 10.62
N VAL A 68 14.79 31.61 9.87
CA VAL A 68 15.76 31.09 8.90
C VAL A 68 15.30 31.35 7.47
N LEU A 69 13.99 31.48 7.25
CA LEU A 69 13.39 31.75 5.94
C LEU A 69 13.67 33.20 5.48
N ASN A 70 14.26 33.33 4.29
CA ASN A 70 14.62 34.59 3.65
C ASN A 70 13.88 34.75 2.31
N THR A 71 14.07 35.88 1.61
CA THR A 71 13.56 36.03 0.23
C THR A 71 14.21 35.04 -0.73
N PHE A 72 15.51 34.77 -0.58
CA PHE A 72 16.25 33.74 -1.30
C PHE A 72 16.71 32.66 -0.33
N ASN A 73 16.46 31.39 -0.66
CA ASN A 73 16.77 30.26 0.21
C ASN A 73 17.52 29.15 -0.52
N ILE A 74 18.38 28.46 0.23
CA ILE A 74 19.03 27.22 -0.16
C ILE A 74 18.45 26.09 0.70
N LEU A 75 17.78 25.14 0.06
CA LEU A 75 17.28 23.91 0.69
C LEU A 75 18.26 22.78 0.38
N THR A 76 18.75 22.10 1.40
CA THR A 76 19.60 20.91 1.27
C THR A 76 18.95 19.75 1.99
N VAL A 77 18.89 18.59 1.33
CA VAL A 77 18.35 17.35 1.89
C VAL A 77 19.44 16.29 1.79
N VAL A 78 19.85 15.80 2.95
CA VAL A 78 20.90 14.79 3.09
C VAL A 78 20.22 13.46 3.35
N VAL A 79 20.56 12.44 2.56
CA VAL A 79 19.84 11.16 2.53
C VAL A 79 20.81 10.00 2.73
N ASN A 80 20.51 9.08 3.63
CA ASN A 80 21.26 7.84 3.85
C ASN A 80 20.41 6.63 3.48
N ASN A 81 20.96 5.73 2.69
CA ASN A 81 20.34 4.46 2.29
C ASN A 81 20.89 3.24 3.02
N THR A 82 21.68 3.42 4.07
CA THR A 82 22.24 2.29 4.82
C THR A 82 21.17 1.65 5.68
N LEU A 83 20.66 0.50 5.25
CA LEU A 83 19.80 -0.34 6.08
C LEU A 83 20.60 -1.10 7.15
N THR A 84 19.95 -1.39 8.28
CA THR A 84 20.55 -2.07 9.45
C THR A 84 19.68 -3.26 9.89
N PRO A 85 20.16 -4.11 10.83
CA PRO A 85 19.31 -5.16 11.41
C PRO A 85 18.10 -4.64 12.18
N HIS A 86 18.00 -3.33 12.40
CA HIS A 86 16.91 -2.70 13.15
C HIS A 86 16.01 -1.80 12.28
N THR A 87 16.34 -1.59 11.00
CA THR A 87 15.46 -0.91 10.04
C THR A 87 14.39 -1.86 9.49
N ILE A 88 13.37 -1.28 8.83
CA ILE A 88 12.41 -2.03 8.02
C ILE A 88 12.39 -1.43 6.59
N PRO A 89 12.86 -2.17 5.57
CA PRO A 89 13.41 -3.54 5.61
C PRO A 89 14.75 -3.63 6.38
N GLN A 90 15.12 -4.84 6.80
CA GLN A 90 16.42 -5.09 7.42
C GLN A 90 17.53 -5.16 6.38
N GLY A 91 18.70 -4.62 6.71
CA GLY A 91 19.90 -4.72 5.89
C GLY A 91 21.17 -4.93 6.70
N TYR A 92 22.23 -5.33 6.00
CA TYR A 92 23.49 -5.74 6.61
C TYR A 92 24.66 -5.20 5.80
N VAL A 93 25.55 -4.46 6.46
CA VAL A 93 26.85 -4.07 5.92
C VAL A 93 27.92 -4.93 6.57
N THR A 94 28.67 -5.67 5.76
CA THR A 94 29.80 -6.48 6.24
C THR A 94 31.09 -6.07 5.57
N TYR A 95 32.20 -6.20 6.32
CA TYR A 95 33.55 -5.92 5.86
C TYR A 95 34.30 -7.26 5.81
N PRO A 96 34.52 -7.85 4.62
CA PRO A 96 35.18 -9.13 4.53
C PRO A 96 36.63 -9.03 5.00
N ASN A 97 37.02 -9.92 5.93
CA ASN A 97 38.39 -9.98 6.45
C ASN A 97 39.37 -10.69 5.50
N ASN A 98 38.88 -11.30 4.40
CA ASN A 98 39.71 -12.01 3.44
C ASN A 98 40.38 -11.03 2.46
N THR A 99 41.54 -10.54 2.83
CA THR A 99 42.35 -9.62 2.02
C THR A 99 42.91 -10.24 0.72
N LYS A 100 42.85 -11.58 0.57
CA LYS A 100 43.23 -12.24 -0.70
C LYS A 100 42.14 -12.08 -1.77
N SER A 101 40.88 -11.93 -1.36
CA SER A 101 39.74 -11.85 -2.28
C SER A 101 39.12 -10.45 -2.35
N TYR A 102 39.31 -9.64 -1.31
CA TYR A 102 38.71 -8.30 -1.22
C TYR A 102 39.78 -7.24 -0.94
N PRO A 103 39.75 -6.09 -1.66
CA PRO A 103 40.64 -4.99 -1.35
C PRO A 103 40.32 -4.40 0.04
N GLY A 104 41.30 -3.70 0.63
CA GLY A 104 41.12 -3.06 1.93
C GLY A 104 39.94 -2.09 1.94
N GLY A 105 39.08 -2.19 2.96
CA GLY A 105 37.90 -1.33 3.10
C GLY A 105 36.72 -1.69 2.17
N TYR A 106 36.78 -2.81 1.45
CA TYR A 106 35.64 -3.29 0.65
C TYR A 106 34.42 -3.53 1.54
N ARG A 107 33.24 -3.20 1.02
CA ARG A 107 31.96 -3.28 1.73
C ARG A 107 31.03 -4.21 0.96
N LEU A 108 30.39 -5.12 1.68
CA LEU A 108 29.29 -5.92 1.17
C LEU A 108 28.01 -5.40 1.80
N TYR A 109 27.10 -4.92 0.96
CA TYR A 109 25.77 -4.48 1.36
C TYR A 109 24.74 -5.47 0.85
N GLN A 110 23.84 -5.90 1.73
CA GLN A 110 22.77 -6.82 1.39
C GLN A 110 21.51 -6.50 2.20
N HIS A 111 20.37 -6.71 1.58
CA HIS A 111 19.07 -6.78 2.23
C HIS A 111 18.35 -8.03 1.68
N GLN A 112 17.34 -8.53 2.40
CA GLN A 112 16.75 -9.84 2.10
C GLN A 112 15.49 -9.78 1.22
N CYS A 113 15.12 -8.59 0.74
CA CYS A 113 13.92 -8.41 -0.08
C CYS A 113 14.22 -8.57 -1.57
N ASP A 114 13.34 -9.26 -2.29
CA ASP A 114 13.47 -9.51 -3.73
C ASP A 114 13.08 -8.28 -4.56
N TYR A 115 13.70 -7.12 -4.32
CA TYR A 115 13.60 -5.88 -5.11
C TYR A 115 14.88 -5.06 -5.01
N TYR A 116 15.19 -4.18 -5.96
CA TYR A 116 16.37 -3.31 -5.86
C TYR A 116 16.15 -2.18 -4.83
N ASP A 117 17.15 -1.94 -3.98
CA ASP A 117 17.12 -0.90 -2.94
C ASP A 117 17.38 0.51 -3.52
N TYR A 118 16.38 1.02 -4.23
CA TYR A 118 16.39 2.38 -4.76
C TYR A 118 16.30 3.41 -3.63
N ALA A 119 17.25 4.33 -3.60
CA ALA A 119 17.34 5.39 -2.61
C ALA A 119 17.18 6.80 -3.21
N GLY A 120 16.92 7.77 -2.32
CA GLY A 120 16.80 9.18 -2.68
C GLY A 120 15.42 9.76 -2.37
N ILE A 121 15.16 10.92 -2.95
CA ILE A 121 13.84 11.58 -2.92
C ILE A 121 13.00 10.96 -4.03
N ASN A 122 12.18 9.98 -3.68
CA ASN A 122 11.42 9.17 -4.66
C ASN A 122 10.04 9.76 -4.99
N ARG A 123 9.55 10.71 -4.18
CA ARG A 123 8.22 11.31 -4.32
C ARG A 123 8.28 12.83 -4.25
N PRO A 124 7.21 13.54 -4.67
CA PRO A 124 7.22 15.00 -4.74
C PRO A 124 7.63 15.69 -3.44
N VAL A 125 8.32 16.82 -3.59
CA VAL A 125 8.64 17.75 -2.50
C VAL A 125 7.93 19.06 -2.77
N MET A 126 7.12 19.51 -1.83
CA MET A 126 6.23 20.66 -1.99
C MET A 126 6.39 21.63 -0.83
N LEU A 127 6.34 22.92 -1.13
CA LEU A 127 6.17 23.98 -0.15
C LEU A 127 4.71 24.40 -0.16
N PHE A 128 4.10 24.49 1.01
CA PHE A 128 2.73 24.96 1.16
C PHE A 128 2.59 25.90 2.35
N THR A 129 1.45 26.57 2.43
CA THR A 129 1.15 27.50 3.51
C THR A 129 -0.19 27.21 4.14
N THR A 130 -0.30 27.43 5.44
CA THR A 130 -1.57 27.47 6.16
C THR A 130 -1.76 28.86 6.79
N PRO A 131 -2.99 29.22 7.20
CA PRO A 131 -3.17 30.31 8.16
C PRO A 131 -2.52 30.00 9.51
N ALA A 132 -2.50 30.98 10.42
CA ALA A 132 -1.93 30.81 11.75
C ALA A 132 -2.67 29.73 12.57
N ILE A 133 -3.99 29.68 12.42
CA ILE A 133 -4.86 28.61 12.95
C ILE A 133 -5.27 27.73 11.78
N TYR A 134 -4.98 26.43 11.86
CA TYR A 134 -5.16 25.51 10.75
C TYR A 134 -5.49 24.09 11.22
N ILE A 135 -5.98 23.28 10.28
CA ILE A 135 -6.34 21.89 10.49
C ILE A 135 -5.06 21.03 10.56
N THR A 136 -4.90 20.27 11.64
CA THR A 136 -3.73 19.41 11.87
C THR A 136 -4.02 17.94 11.63
N GLY A 137 -5.29 17.54 11.66
CA GLY A 137 -5.70 16.16 11.42
C GLY A 137 -7.20 16.02 11.23
N VAL A 138 -7.58 15.00 10.46
CA VAL A 138 -8.99 14.64 10.24
C VAL A 138 -9.11 13.12 10.37
N ASP A 139 -10.09 12.69 11.14
CA ASP A 139 -10.47 11.28 11.30
C ASP A 139 -11.89 11.09 10.79
N VAL A 140 -12.07 10.20 9.82
CA VAL A 140 -13.37 9.87 9.22
C VAL A 140 -13.63 8.37 9.37
N LYS A 141 -14.80 8.02 9.89
CA LYS A 141 -15.33 6.65 9.91
C LYS A 141 -16.71 6.62 9.27
N THR A 142 -16.91 5.66 8.37
CA THR A 142 -18.18 5.51 7.65
C THR A 142 -18.93 4.26 8.10
N ASN A 143 -20.25 4.34 8.10
CA ASN A 143 -21.12 3.19 8.33
C ASN A 143 -22.44 3.36 7.55
N ILE A 144 -23.31 2.35 7.59
CA ILE A 144 -24.65 2.36 7.01
C ILE A 144 -25.63 2.01 8.13
N SER A 145 -26.65 2.84 8.36
CA SER A 145 -27.68 2.58 9.36
C SER A 145 -28.64 1.46 8.93
N THR A 146 -29.48 0.99 9.86
CA THR A 146 -30.56 0.03 9.56
C THR A 146 -31.56 0.58 8.55
N ASP A 147 -31.79 1.90 8.57
CA ASP A 147 -32.73 2.60 7.68
C ASP A 147 -32.06 3.03 6.36
N TYR A 148 -30.92 2.40 6.02
CA TYR A 148 -30.14 2.65 4.82
C TYR A 148 -29.63 4.10 4.66
N GLN A 149 -29.36 4.79 5.77
CA GLN A 149 -28.68 6.09 5.74
C GLN A 149 -27.16 5.91 5.82
N GLY A 150 -26.42 6.70 5.05
CA GLY A 150 -24.98 6.79 5.13
C GLY A 150 -24.58 7.58 6.38
N ILE A 151 -23.70 7.01 7.20
CA ILE A 151 -23.17 7.65 8.40
C ILE A 151 -21.73 8.05 8.12
N VAL A 152 -21.40 9.34 8.27
CA VAL A 152 -20.03 9.85 8.21
C VAL A 152 -19.70 10.49 9.57
N LYS A 153 -19.01 9.74 10.43
CA LYS A 153 -18.53 10.24 11.72
C LYS A 153 -17.17 10.89 11.51
N TYR A 154 -17.01 12.12 11.98
CA TYR A 154 -15.79 12.90 11.80
C TYR A 154 -15.24 13.45 13.12
N SER A 155 -13.93 13.66 13.17
CA SER A 155 -13.24 14.44 14.20
C SER A 155 -12.10 15.23 13.55
N VAL A 156 -12.01 16.51 13.88
CA VAL A 156 -11.05 17.46 13.33
C VAL A 156 -10.14 17.93 14.46
N SER A 157 -8.84 17.81 14.25
CA SER A 157 -7.80 18.38 15.11
C SER A 157 -7.33 19.70 14.52
N THR A 158 -7.15 20.70 15.37
CA THR A 158 -6.74 22.06 14.99
C THR A 158 -5.49 22.48 15.76
N SER A 159 -4.76 23.46 15.23
CA SER A 159 -3.55 23.99 15.89
C SER A 159 -3.83 24.88 17.10
N ALA A 160 -5.06 25.37 17.22
CA ALA A 160 -5.59 26.16 18.33
C ALA A 160 -7.13 26.04 18.34
N ASP A 161 -7.78 26.50 19.42
CA ASP A 161 -9.23 26.50 19.53
C ASP A 161 -9.86 27.34 18.40
N ALA A 162 -10.79 26.72 17.66
CA ALA A 162 -11.46 27.31 16.51
C ALA A 162 -12.85 26.69 16.33
N GLU A 163 -13.76 27.40 15.66
CA GLU A 163 -15.05 26.83 15.26
C GLU A 163 -14.91 26.13 13.91
N CYS A 164 -15.44 24.91 13.83
CA CYS A 164 -15.50 24.15 12.59
C CYS A 164 -16.91 24.19 12.00
N ASN A 165 -17.02 24.46 10.70
CA ASN A 165 -18.22 24.21 9.90
C ASN A 165 -17.91 23.13 8.87
N ILE A 166 -18.72 22.08 8.85
CA ILE A 166 -18.47 20.87 8.08
C ILE A 166 -19.58 20.71 7.05
N LYS A 167 -19.19 20.51 5.80
CA LYS A 167 -20.11 20.31 4.68
C LYS A 167 -19.73 19.07 3.90
N LEU A 168 -20.71 18.30 3.48
CA LEU A 168 -20.51 17.16 2.61
C LEU A 168 -21.21 17.39 1.28
N TYR A 169 -20.43 17.36 0.20
CA TYR A 169 -20.90 17.54 -1.17
C TYR A 169 -20.90 16.21 -1.92
N ASN A 170 -21.91 16.00 -2.77
CA ASN A 170 -21.92 14.87 -3.70
C ASN A 170 -20.93 15.10 -4.87
N LYS A 171 -20.82 14.11 -5.76
CA LYS A 171 -19.89 14.16 -6.91
C LYS A 171 -20.18 15.30 -7.89
N GLU A 172 -21.44 15.74 -7.95
CA GLU A 172 -21.91 16.86 -8.79
C GLU A 172 -21.71 18.24 -8.12
N GLY A 173 -21.19 18.29 -6.88
CA GLY A 173 -20.94 19.51 -6.14
C GLY A 173 -22.16 20.08 -5.40
N ALA A 174 -23.26 19.33 -5.30
CA ALA A 174 -24.42 19.70 -4.51
C ALA A 174 -24.21 19.37 -3.02
N LEU A 175 -24.59 20.29 -2.14
CA LEU A 175 -24.54 20.10 -0.68
C LEU A 175 -25.56 19.03 -0.27
N VAL A 176 -25.10 17.98 0.38
CA VAL A 176 -25.93 16.85 0.83
C VAL A 176 -26.34 17.02 2.29
N THR A 177 -25.39 17.39 3.14
CA THR A 177 -25.59 17.55 4.58
C THR A 177 -24.47 18.40 5.18
N PHE A 178 -24.68 18.94 6.37
CA PHE A 178 -23.72 19.78 7.08
C PHE A 178 -23.86 19.61 8.59
N ALA A 179 -22.82 20.00 9.32
CA ALA A 179 -22.82 20.08 10.78
C ALA A 179 -21.85 21.14 11.26
N ASP A 180 -22.09 21.63 12.47
CA ASP A 180 -21.18 22.54 13.17
C ASP A 180 -20.40 21.79 14.26
N GLY A 181 -19.22 22.30 14.58
CA GLY A 181 -18.32 21.73 15.58
C GLY A 181 -17.28 20.78 15.00
N CYS A 182 -16.14 20.67 15.69
CA CYS A 182 -14.97 19.91 15.24
C CYS A 182 -15.08 18.40 15.46
N GLY A 183 -16.24 17.90 15.90
CA GLY A 183 -16.52 16.48 16.00
C GLY A 183 -18.02 16.24 15.93
N GLY A 184 -18.43 15.23 15.16
CA GLY A 184 -19.84 15.00 14.93
C GLY A 184 -20.11 13.85 13.98
N THR A 185 -21.36 13.76 13.55
CA THR A 185 -21.87 12.75 12.63
C THR A 185 -22.74 13.43 11.58
N LEU A 186 -22.44 13.17 10.31
CA LEU A 186 -23.29 13.54 9.19
C LEU A 186 -24.12 12.33 8.76
N LEU A 187 -25.40 12.57 8.48
CA LEU A 187 -26.32 11.58 7.93
C LEU A 187 -26.62 11.92 6.47
N VAL A 188 -26.49 10.92 5.61
CA VAL A 188 -26.75 11.00 4.17
C VAL A 188 -27.94 10.11 3.85
N GLU A 189 -29.07 10.71 3.49
CA GLU A 189 -30.23 9.98 3.00
C GLU A 189 -29.93 9.38 1.62
N ASN A 190 -30.35 8.13 1.40
CA ASN A 190 -30.17 7.41 0.13
C ASN A 190 -28.72 7.49 -0.39
N PRO A 191 -27.72 7.03 0.38
CA PRO A 191 -26.32 7.26 0.07
C PRO A 191 -25.89 6.52 -1.20
N HIS A 192 -25.19 7.22 -2.08
CA HIS A 192 -24.31 6.58 -3.05
C HIS A 192 -23.10 6.00 -2.32
N LEU A 193 -23.08 4.68 -2.13
CA LEU A 193 -21.99 3.98 -1.47
C LEU A 193 -20.76 3.87 -2.38
N TRP A 194 -19.57 3.84 -1.77
CA TRP A 194 -18.36 3.44 -2.45
C TRP A 194 -18.40 1.92 -2.69
N TRP A 195 -18.25 1.54 -3.95
CA TRP A 195 -18.19 0.14 -4.38
C TRP A 195 -16.86 -0.15 -5.08
N PRO A 196 -16.30 -1.36 -4.91
CA PRO A 196 -15.15 -1.78 -5.69
C PRO A 196 -15.44 -1.81 -7.19
N ALA A 197 -14.40 -1.66 -7.99
CA ALA A 197 -14.44 -1.87 -9.44
C ALA A 197 -14.98 -3.26 -9.76
N PHE A 198 -15.68 -3.37 -10.89
CA PHE A 198 -16.28 -4.62 -11.35
C PHE A 198 -17.31 -5.22 -10.36
N THR A 199 -17.98 -4.36 -9.58
CA THR A 199 -19.19 -4.69 -8.82
C THR A 199 -20.42 -4.25 -9.62
N CYS A 200 -21.38 -5.14 -9.81
CA CYS A 200 -22.39 -4.98 -10.86
C CYS A 200 -23.50 -3.98 -10.50
N ASN A 201 -23.97 -3.23 -11.51
CA ASN A 201 -25.01 -2.21 -11.40
C ASN A 201 -24.75 -1.13 -10.33
N LYS A 202 -23.49 -0.91 -9.95
CA LYS A 202 -23.05 0.11 -9.00
C LYS A 202 -21.97 0.99 -9.60
N THR A 203 -22.00 2.27 -9.26
CA THR A 203 -20.93 3.20 -9.60
C THR A 203 -19.72 2.88 -8.75
N ALA A 204 -18.65 2.36 -9.37
CA ALA A 204 -17.40 2.10 -8.69
C ALA A 204 -16.78 3.42 -8.19
N GLY A 205 -16.14 3.38 -7.03
CA GLY A 205 -15.34 4.50 -6.54
C GLY A 205 -16.12 5.79 -6.27
N TYR A 206 -17.40 5.72 -5.87
CA TYR A 206 -18.15 6.93 -5.55
C TYR A 206 -17.55 7.66 -4.34
N LEU A 207 -17.21 8.93 -4.51
CA LEU A 207 -16.63 9.79 -3.47
C LEU A 207 -17.45 11.06 -3.32
N TYR A 208 -17.79 11.37 -2.07
CA TYR A 208 -18.24 12.70 -1.64
C TYR A 208 -17.01 13.58 -1.39
N THR A 209 -17.22 14.90 -1.29
CA THR A 209 -16.21 15.84 -0.81
C THR A 209 -16.61 16.36 0.57
N LEU A 210 -15.82 16.04 1.59
CA LEU A 210 -15.93 16.64 2.92
C LEU A 210 -15.13 17.95 2.93
N GLU A 211 -15.83 19.07 3.05
CA GLU A 211 -15.24 20.40 3.25
C GLU A 211 -15.29 20.74 4.74
N ILE A 212 -14.13 21.13 5.27
CA ILE A 212 -13.94 21.57 6.64
C ILE A 212 -13.52 23.02 6.58
N TYR A 213 -14.34 23.90 7.13
CA TYR A 213 -14.08 25.32 7.25
C TYR A 213 -13.77 25.65 8.71
N LEU A 214 -12.58 26.19 8.99
CA LEU A 214 -12.24 26.78 10.28
C LEU A 214 -12.44 28.29 10.23
N SER A 215 -13.22 28.84 11.16
CA SER A 215 -13.20 30.28 11.39
C SER A 215 -11.82 30.69 11.92
N GLY A 216 -11.21 31.68 11.28
CA GLY A 216 -9.97 32.25 11.80
C GLY A 216 -10.22 33.00 13.10
N GLY A 217 -9.33 32.87 14.08
CA GLY A 217 -9.30 33.75 15.24
C GLY A 217 -9.01 35.21 14.85
N SER A 218 -9.16 36.16 15.78
CA SER A 218 -8.91 37.58 15.54
C SER A 218 -7.50 37.83 14.97
N GLY A 219 -7.41 38.09 13.66
CA GLY A 219 -6.14 38.34 12.93
C GLY A 219 -5.61 37.17 12.08
N SER A 220 -6.29 36.02 12.04
CA SER A 220 -5.98 34.92 11.10
C SER A 220 -7.08 34.80 10.05
N GLY A 221 -6.72 34.57 8.78
CA GLY A 221 -7.67 34.15 7.76
C GLY A 221 -8.30 32.77 8.07
N PRO A 222 -9.42 32.42 7.42
CA PRO A 222 -10.02 31.10 7.57
C PRO A 222 -9.14 30.02 6.95
N ASP A 223 -9.24 28.80 7.47
CA ASP A 223 -8.64 27.60 6.87
C ASP A 223 -9.72 26.73 6.25
N VAL A 224 -9.46 26.19 5.06
CA VAL A 224 -10.41 25.33 4.33
C VAL A 224 -9.69 24.11 3.81
N TYR A 225 -10.05 22.95 4.33
CA TYR A 225 -9.54 21.66 3.88
C TYR A 225 -10.65 20.85 3.23
N ARG A 226 -10.36 20.24 2.08
CA ARG A 226 -11.29 19.39 1.34
C ARG A 226 -10.67 18.03 1.17
N MET A 227 -11.44 16.99 1.47
CA MET A 227 -10.99 15.61 1.27
C MET A 227 -12.10 14.71 0.73
N PRO A 228 -11.76 13.71 -0.08
CA PRO A 228 -12.72 12.71 -0.54
C PRO A 228 -13.18 11.81 0.61
N VAL A 229 -14.45 11.40 0.58
CA VAL A 229 -15.02 10.41 1.50
C VAL A 229 -15.84 9.39 0.72
N GLY A 230 -15.46 8.12 0.79
CA GLY A 230 -16.26 7.01 0.26
C GLY A 230 -17.04 6.32 1.37
N ILE A 231 -18.37 6.40 1.34
CA ILE A 231 -19.22 5.74 2.34
C ILE A 231 -19.27 4.25 2.04
N ARG A 232 -18.65 3.43 2.89
CA ARG A 232 -18.74 1.97 2.82
C ARG A 232 -18.54 1.30 4.18
N THR A 233 -18.89 0.02 4.26
CA THR A 233 -18.49 -0.85 5.37
C THR A 233 -17.50 -1.91 4.89
N VAL A 234 -16.59 -2.31 5.77
CA VAL A 234 -15.73 -3.50 5.62
C VAL A 234 -16.05 -4.42 6.80
N SER A 235 -16.34 -5.68 6.51
CA SER A 235 -16.46 -6.73 7.51
C SER A 235 -15.88 -8.03 6.96
N TRP A 236 -15.72 -9.04 7.80
CA TRP A 236 -15.18 -10.32 7.38
C TRP A 236 -15.74 -11.44 8.26
N ASN A 237 -15.74 -12.64 7.70
CA ASN A 237 -16.09 -13.86 8.41
C ASN A 237 -15.01 -14.94 8.12
N ASN A 238 -15.32 -16.20 8.40
CA ASN A 238 -14.40 -17.31 8.20
C ASN A 238 -14.15 -17.69 6.73
N THR A 239 -14.96 -17.21 5.78
CA THR A 239 -14.87 -17.58 4.36
C THR A 239 -14.67 -16.40 3.41
N SER A 240 -14.90 -15.16 3.84
CA SER A 240 -14.90 -13.99 2.95
C SER A 240 -14.61 -12.68 3.65
N ILE A 241 -14.11 -11.72 2.87
CA ILE A 241 -14.22 -10.29 3.16
C ILE A 241 -15.51 -9.77 2.54
N LEU A 242 -16.19 -8.87 3.23
CA LEU A 242 -17.44 -8.26 2.79
C LEU A 242 -17.27 -6.74 2.68
N ILE A 243 -17.74 -6.19 1.56
CA ILE A 243 -17.90 -4.74 1.36
C ILE A 243 -19.39 -4.45 1.27
N ASN A 244 -19.88 -3.54 2.11
CA ASN A 244 -21.31 -3.20 2.18
C ASN A 244 -22.20 -4.45 2.34
N ASN A 245 -21.78 -5.35 3.23
CA ASN A 245 -22.42 -6.65 3.52
C ASN A 245 -22.49 -7.63 2.35
N ARG A 246 -21.71 -7.42 1.27
CA ARG A 246 -21.60 -8.38 0.15
C ARG A 246 -20.22 -9.02 0.13
N PRO A 247 -20.12 -10.36 0.01
CA PRO A 247 -18.84 -11.04 -0.11
C PRO A 247 -18.15 -10.61 -1.40
N ILE A 248 -16.85 -10.32 -1.31
CA ILE A 248 -16.01 -9.92 -2.44
C ILE A 248 -14.86 -10.90 -2.56
N TYR A 249 -14.61 -11.35 -3.80
CA TYR A 249 -13.41 -12.10 -4.16
C TYR A 249 -12.35 -11.13 -4.68
N LEU A 250 -11.18 -11.12 -4.05
CA LEU A 250 -10.07 -10.26 -4.48
C LEU A 250 -9.38 -10.90 -5.69
N ARG A 251 -9.23 -10.15 -6.78
CA ARG A 251 -8.47 -10.55 -7.97
C ARG A 251 -7.56 -9.42 -8.40
N GLY A 252 -6.27 -9.69 -8.49
CA GLY A 252 -5.31 -8.64 -8.81
C GLY A 252 -3.87 -9.03 -8.57
N PHE A 253 -3.08 -8.12 -7.99
CA PHE A 253 -1.62 -8.24 -7.99
C PHE A 253 -0.96 -7.76 -6.71
N GLY A 254 0.15 -8.41 -6.35
CA GLY A 254 1.26 -7.69 -5.75
C GLY A 254 1.92 -6.82 -6.82
N MET A 255 2.16 -5.55 -6.53
CA MET A 255 2.77 -4.60 -7.47
C MET A 255 4.17 -4.17 -7.02
N HIS A 256 4.83 -3.29 -7.78
CA HIS A 256 5.98 -2.51 -7.31
C HIS A 256 5.95 -1.10 -7.91
N GLU A 257 6.37 -0.08 -7.13
CA GLU A 257 6.75 1.23 -7.69
C GLU A 257 8.12 1.09 -8.38
N ASP A 258 8.14 0.62 -9.62
CA ASP A 258 9.38 0.41 -10.37
C ASP A 258 9.17 0.76 -11.86
N SER A 259 10.13 1.49 -12.44
CA SER A 259 10.15 1.85 -13.85
C SER A 259 11.55 2.15 -14.36
N ASP A 260 11.72 2.15 -15.69
CA ASP A 260 13.02 2.41 -16.30
C ASP A 260 13.56 3.81 -16.00
N ILE A 261 14.89 3.84 -15.84
CA ILE A 261 15.72 5.01 -15.51
C ILE A 261 15.46 5.59 -14.12
N ARG A 262 14.20 5.85 -13.75
CA ARG A 262 13.82 6.51 -12.49
C ARG A 262 13.65 5.56 -11.31
N GLY A 263 13.64 4.24 -11.54
CA GLY A 263 13.49 3.25 -10.46
C GLY A 263 12.18 3.46 -9.71
N ARG A 264 12.27 3.79 -8.41
CA ARG A 264 11.12 4.12 -7.54
C ARG A 264 10.59 5.55 -7.67
N GLY A 265 11.20 6.40 -8.51
CA GLY A 265 10.73 7.77 -8.72
C GLY A 265 9.28 7.80 -9.22
N PHE A 266 8.41 8.49 -8.48
CA PHE A 266 7.00 8.64 -8.83
C PHE A 266 6.82 9.36 -10.18
N ASP A 267 5.86 8.89 -10.97
CA ASP A 267 5.54 9.44 -12.29
C ASP A 267 4.05 9.25 -12.58
N PHE A 268 3.35 10.37 -12.85
CA PHE A 268 1.91 10.35 -13.12
C PHE A 268 1.55 9.51 -14.36
N ALA A 269 2.35 9.56 -15.43
CA ALA A 269 2.05 8.83 -16.65
C ALA A 269 2.18 7.32 -16.44
N VAL A 270 3.21 6.89 -15.69
CA VAL A 270 3.39 5.49 -15.30
C VAL A 270 2.25 5.02 -14.39
N MET A 271 1.94 5.78 -13.33
CA MET A 271 0.83 5.47 -12.43
C MET A 271 -0.51 5.35 -13.17
N THR A 272 -0.85 6.32 -14.02
CA THR A 272 -2.08 6.29 -14.82
C THR A 272 -2.09 5.10 -15.77
N ARG A 273 -0.95 4.77 -16.41
CA ARG A 273 -0.83 3.59 -17.28
C ARG A 273 -1.07 2.30 -16.49
N ASP A 274 -0.48 2.19 -15.31
CA ASP A 274 -0.61 1.00 -14.46
C ASP A 274 -2.07 0.79 -14.05
N LEU A 275 -2.75 1.82 -13.54
CA LEU A 275 -4.15 1.71 -13.11
C LEU A 275 -5.13 1.51 -14.28
N ASN A 276 -4.79 2.02 -15.48
CA ASN A 276 -5.54 1.70 -16.70
C ASN A 276 -5.36 0.24 -17.11
N LEU A 277 -4.17 -0.34 -16.91
CA LEU A 277 -3.92 -1.76 -17.17
C LEU A 277 -4.57 -2.68 -16.12
N ILE A 278 -4.59 -2.27 -14.84
CA ILE A 278 -5.38 -2.93 -13.78
C ILE A 278 -6.86 -2.97 -14.17
N SER A 279 -7.39 -1.88 -14.72
CA SER A 279 -8.75 -1.84 -15.25
C SER A 279 -8.91 -2.71 -16.50
N TRP A 280 -7.97 -2.66 -17.44
CA TRP A 280 -8.02 -3.44 -18.69
C TRP A 280 -8.02 -4.95 -18.45
N ILE A 281 -7.24 -5.41 -17.46
CA ILE A 281 -7.14 -6.83 -17.11
C ILE A 281 -8.34 -7.32 -16.28
N GLY A 282 -9.16 -6.42 -15.73
CA GLY A 282 -10.34 -6.78 -14.92
C GLY A 282 -10.03 -7.01 -13.42
N ALA A 283 -8.88 -6.53 -12.94
CA ALA A 283 -8.49 -6.65 -11.54
C ALA A 283 -9.23 -5.63 -10.66
N ASN A 284 -9.61 -6.03 -9.45
CA ASN A 284 -10.32 -5.18 -8.48
C ASN A 284 -9.50 -4.89 -7.22
N ALA A 285 -8.31 -5.47 -7.07
CA ALA A 285 -7.48 -5.34 -5.87
C ALA A 285 -5.99 -5.22 -6.19
N ILE A 286 -5.23 -4.53 -5.33
CA ILE A 286 -3.77 -4.49 -5.35
C ILE A 286 -3.21 -4.61 -3.93
N ARG A 287 -2.00 -5.18 -3.79
CA ARG A 287 -1.20 -5.14 -2.56
C ARG A 287 0.03 -4.28 -2.78
N THR A 288 0.29 -3.32 -1.89
CA THR A 288 1.42 -2.37 -1.99
C THR A 288 2.74 -3.06 -1.60
N SER A 289 3.21 -3.96 -2.46
CA SER A 289 4.33 -4.85 -2.17
C SER A 289 5.66 -4.10 -2.38
N HIS A 290 6.59 -4.05 -1.44
CA HIS A 290 6.46 -4.39 -0.01
C HIS A 290 6.71 -3.12 0.78
N TYR A 291 5.89 -2.10 0.54
CA TYR A 291 5.96 -0.77 1.17
C TYR A 291 4.72 0.05 0.77
N PRO A 292 4.28 1.01 1.59
CA PRO A 292 3.20 1.93 1.21
C PRO A 292 3.57 2.68 -0.08
N TYR A 293 2.62 2.83 -1.00
CA TYR A 293 2.85 3.55 -2.27
C TYR A 293 2.56 5.04 -2.14
N ALA A 294 2.90 5.79 -3.19
CA ALA A 294 2.62 7.22 -3.28
C ALA A 294 1.12 7.50 -3.03
N GLU A 295 0.85 8.60 -2.34
CA GLU A 295 -0.51 8.99 -1.97
C GLU A 295 -1.41 9.17 -3.20
N GLU A 296 -0.82 9.65 -4.29
CA GLU A 296 -1.46 9.82 -5.60
C GLU A 296 -1.96 8.49 -6.18
N THR A 297 -1.18 7.41 -6.05
CA THR A 297 -1.60 6.07 -6.50
C THR A 297 -2.82 5.60 -5.73
N LEU A 298 -2.88 5.87 -4.43
CA LEU A 298 -4.03 5.50 -3.61
C LEU A 298 -5.23 6.44 -3.80
N ASN A 299 -5.01 7.72 -4.13
CA ASN A 299 -6.09 8.64 -4.51
C ASN A 299 -6.83 8.11 -5.75
N GLU A 300 -6.09 7.67 -6.76
CA GLU A 300 -6.66 7.07 -7.96
C GLU A 300 -7.31 5.71 -7.68
N ALA A 301 -6.77 4.92 -6.73
CA ALA A 301 -7.41 3.69 -6.30
C ALA A 301 -8.77 3.96 -5.61
N ASP A 302 -8.85 5.01 -4.78
CA ASP A 302 -10.09 5.49 -4.16
C ASP A 302 -11.13 5.84 -5.24
N GLU A 303 -10.74 6.59 -6.28
CA GLU A 303 -11.62 7.02 -7.36
C GLU A 303 -12.03 5.91 -8.32
N LYS A 304 -11.15 4.95 -8.59
CA LYS A 304 -11.43 3.83 -9.51
C LYS A 304 -12.15 2.67 -8.84
N GLY A 305 -12.28 2.67 -7.51
CA GLY A 305 -12.81 1.55 -6.76
C GLY A 305 -11.83 0.37 -6.66
N ILE A 306 -10.52 0.59 -6.79
CA ILE A 306 -9.53 -0.48 -6.68
C ILE A 306 -9.27 -0.69 -5.18
N MET A 307 -9.50 -1.90 -4.68
CA MET A 307 -9.24 -2.23 -3.28
C MET A 307 -7.74 -2.37 -3.03
N VAL A 308 -7.27 -1.92 -1.88
CA VAL A 308 -5.85 -1.89 -1.53
C VAL A 308 -5.61 -2.61 -0.22
N ILE A 309 -4.66 -3.56 -0.25
CA ILE A 309 -4.00 -4.10 0.92
C ILE A 309 -2.73 -3.27 1.13
N VAL A 310 -2.74 -2.39 2.13
CA VAL A 310 -1.59 -1.53 2.42
C VAL A 310 -0.61 -2.29 3.31
N GLU A 311 0.65 -2.38 2.88
CA GLU A 311 1.68 -3.20 3.49
C GLU A 311 2.86 -2.38 4.01
N ALA A 312 3.27 -2.63 5.25
CA ALA A 312 4.47 -2.04 5.84
C ALA A 312 5.76 -2.56 5.16
N PRO A 313 6.87 -1.80 5.16
CA PRO A 313 8.14 -2.19 4.55
C PRO A 313 8.91 -3.28 5.31
N ALA A 314 8.20 -4.09 6.07
CA ALA A 314 8.70 -5.18 6.89
C ALA A 314 8.77 -6.47 6.05
N CYS A 315 9.73 -6.55 5.14
CA CYS A 315 9.92 -7.71 4.28
C CYS A 315 11.08 -8.60 4.77
N SER A 316 10.86 -9.92 4.76
CA SER A 316 11.82 -10.97 5.13
C SER A 316 12.44 -10.79 6.53
N LEU A 317 11.67 -10.26 7.48
CA LEU A 317 12.15 -9.93 8.82
C LEU A 317 12.59 -11.17 9.61
N LYS A 318 13.72 -11.03 10.31
CA LYS A 318 14.24 -11.96 11.32
C LYS A 318 14.71 -11.19 12.55
N ASP A 319 15.23 -11.91 13.55
CA ASP A 319 15.87 -11.31 14.72
C ASP A 319 14.98 -10.30 15.47
N PHE A 320 13.78 -10.74 15.89
CA PHE A 320 12.69 -9.94 16.46
C PHE A 320 12.97 -9.29 17.84
N GLY A 321 14.00 -8.44 17.94
CA GLY A 321 14.36 -7.68 19.15
C GLY A 321 13.45 -6.49 19.43
N ASP A 322 13.56 -5.92 20.64
CA ASP A 322 12.73 -4.80 21.08
C ASP A 322 12.95 -3.53 20.23
N GLN A 323 14.20 -3.22 19.85
CA GLN A 323 14.49 -2.07 18.99
C GLN A 323 13.76 -2.15 17.63
N LEU A 324 13.79 -3.32 16.98
CA LEU A 324 13.04 -3.57 15.75
C LEU A 324 11.54 -3.45 15.99
N TYR A 325 11.03 -3.97 17.11
CA TYR A 325 9.62 -3.88 17.46
C TYR A 325 9.16 -2.44 17.63
N GLN A 326 9.90 -1.59 18.36
CA GLN A 326 9.53 -0.19 18.56
C GLN A 326 9.53 0.58 17.24
N TYR A 327 10.55 0.37 16.39
CA TYR A 327 10.61 1.01 15.07
C TYR A 327 9.46 0.55 14.16
N HIS A 328 9.21 -0.76 14.09
CA HIS A 328 8.11 -1.30 13.29
C HIS A 328 6.74 -0.83 13.79
N LYS A 329 6.54 -0.78 15.11
CA LYS A 329 5.32 -0.24 15.74
C LYS A 329 5.10 1.22 15.35
N ALA A 330 6.12 2.06 15.44
CA ALA A 330 6.02 3.48 15.10
C ALA A 330 5.66 3.67 13.62
N TYR A 331 6.39 2.98 12.73
CA TYR A 331 6.13 3.03 11.29
C TYR A 331 4.72 2.53 10.94
N LEU A 332 4.27 1.44 11.56
CA LEU A 332 2.93 0.89 11.34
C LEU A 332 1.85 1.91 11.70
N LEU A 333 2.00 2.60 12.83
CA LEU A 333 1.05 3.63 13.25
C LEU A 333 1.07 4.84 12.31
N GLU A 334 2.25 5.23 11.81
CA GLU A 334 2.38 6.30 10.81
C GLU A 334 1.68 5.92 9.50
N MET A 335 1.92 4.71 8.99
CA MET A 335 1.27 4.16 7.80
C MET A 335 -0.25 4.16 7.95
N MET A 336 -0.76 3.66 9.08
CA MET A 336 -2.20 3.64 9.34
C MET A 336 -2.75 5.07 9.44
N ASN A 337 -2.02 6.00 10.05
CA ASN A 337 -2.45 7.40 10.15
C ASN A 337 -2.57 8.09 8.79
N VAL A 338 -1.63 7.85 7.88
CA VAL A 338 -1.65 8.43 6.51
C VAL A 338 -2.83 7.88 5.70
N HIS A 339 -3.21 6.61 5.91
CA HIS A 339 -4.17 5.91 5.06
C HIS A 339 -5.54 5.64 5.71
N LYS A 340 -5.77 6.02 6.98
CA LYS A 340 -6.98 5.68 7.77
C LYS A 340 -8.31 6.08 7.11
N ASN A 341 -8.32 7.19 6.39
CA ASN A 341 -9.53 7.77 5.79
C ASN A 341 -9.83 7.24 4.37
N ARG A 342 -8.97 6.39 3.81
CA ARG A 342 -9.09 5.94 2.42
C ARG A 342 -10.13 4.83 2.28
N PRO A 343 -11.14 4.99 1.42
CA PRO A 343 -12.11 3.93 1.15
C PRO A 343 -11.49 2.75 0.39
N SER A 344 -10.50 2.95 -0.48
CA SER A 344 -9.82 1.85 -1.18
C SER A 344 -9.10 0.89 -0.23
N VAL A 345 -8.56 1.40 0.88
CA VAL A 345 -7.80 0.59 1.83
C VAL A 345 -8.75 -0.32 2.59
N ILE A 346 -8.67 -1.62 2.34
CA ILE A 346 -9.57 -2.62 2.93
C ILE A 346 -8.88 -3.52 3.96
N MET A 347 -7.56 -3.56 4.01
CA MET A 347 -6.80 -4.45 4.88
C MET A 347 -5.40 -3.90 5.15
N TRP A 348 -4.90 -4.15 6.36
CA TRP A 348 -3.54 -3.79 6.78
C TRP A 348 -2.63 -5.02 6.79
N SER A 349 -1.56 -5.01 5.99
CA SER A 349 -0.50 -6.04 6.00
C SER A 349 0.70 -5.55 6.82
N LEU A 350 1.03 -6.30 7.87
CA LEU A 350 2.10 -5.94 8.80
C LEU A 350 3.48 -6.28 8.27
N ALA A 351 3.61 -7.23 7.35
CA ALA A 351 4.90 -7.72 6.86
C ALA A 351 4.72 -8.62 5.64
N ASN A 352 5.81 -8.82 4.90
CA ASN A 352 5.92 -9.84 3.88
C ASN A 352 7.00 -10.88 4.23
N GLU A 353 6.62 -12.16 4.19
CA GLU A 353 7.50 -13.31 4.39
C GLU A 353 8.44 -13.24 5.62
N PRO A 354 7.97 -12.79 6.80
CA PRO A 354 8.80 -12.85 8.00
C PRO A 354 9.11 -14.30 8.40
N TYR A 355 10.23 -14.52 9.09
CA TYR A 355 10.60 -15.82 9.64
C TYR A 355 9.78 -16.14 10.91
N THR A 356 8.52 -16.55 10.72
CA THR A 356 7.52 -16.74 11.79
C THR A 356 7.53 -18.13 12.43
N ASN A 357 8.59 -18.91 12.22
CA ASN A 357 8.76 -20.26 12.76
C ASN A 357 9.30 -20.32 14.20
N THR A 358 9.25 -19.20 14.94
CA THR A 358 9.75 -19.12 16.33
C THR A 358 8.71 -18.47 17.24
N GLU A 359 8.62 -18.91 18.50
CA GLU A 359 7.69 -18.30 19.48
C GLU A 359 7.89 -16.79 19.62
N LYS A 360 9.14 -16.33 19.55
CA LYS A 360 9.50 -14.91 19.60
C LYS A 360 8.84 -14.12 18.47
N ALA A 361 8.81 -14.68 17.24
CA ALA A 361 8.08 -14.09 16.13
C ALA A 361 6.56 -14.08 16.39
N GLY A 362 6.02 -15.16 16.95
CA GLY A 362 4.62 -15.23 17.38
C GLY A 362 4.23 -14.11 18.34
N PHE A 363 5.02 -13.88 19.39
CA PHE A 363 4.79 -12.76 20.34
C PHE A 363 4.94 -11.39 19.67
N TYR A 364 5.95 -11.21 18.83
CA TYR A 364 6.20 -9.97 18.11
C TYR A 364 4.99 -9.55 17.27
N PHE A 365 4.51 -10.45 16.40
CA PHE A 365 3.35 -10.16 15.55
C PHE A 365 2.05 -10.11 16.34
N GLY A 366 1.88 -10.94 17.37
CA GLY A 366 0.72 -10.87 18.26
C GLY A 366 0.58 -9.51 18.95
N ASN A 367 1.68 -8.88 19.34
CA ASN A 367 1.68 -7.52 19.91
C ASN A 367 1.44 -6.45 18.84
N LEU A 368 2.02 -6.57 17.65
CA LEU A 368 1.75 -5.63 16.55
C LEU A 368 0.29 -5.67 16.09
N THR A 369 -0.33 -6.85 16.00
CA THR A 369 -1.75 -6.96 15.69
C THR A 369 -2.61 -6.24 16.71
N LYS A 370 -2.31 -6.38 18.02
CA LYS A 370 -3.04 -5.65 19.08
C LYS A 370 -2.91 -4.13 18.90
N VAL A 371 -1.71 -3.64 18.56
CA VAL A 371 -1.49 -2.21 18.27
C VAL A 371 -2.33 -1.78 17.07
N ALA A 372 -2.24 -2.49 15.95
CA ALA A 372 -3.01 -2.18 14.74
C ALA A 372 -4.51 -2.14 15.03
N LYS A 373 -5.06 -3.15 15.69
CA LYS A 373 -6.49 -3.24 16.01
C LYS A 373 -6.95 -2.18 17.03
N SER A 374 -6.07 -1.76 17.94
CA SER A 374 -6.37 -0.66 18.85
C SER A 374 -6.45 0.69 18.14
N TYR A 375 -5.71 0.85 17.03
CA TYR A 375 -5.72 2.04 16.20
C TYR A 375 -6.90 2.03 15.21
N ASP A 376 -7.05 0.95 14.44
CA ASP A 376 -8.13 0.75 13.49
C ASP A 376 -8.72 -0.66 13.60
N SER A 377 -9.90 -0.75 14.19
CA SER A 377 -10.70 -1.97 14.28
C SER A 377 -11.68 -2.15 13.12
N SER A 378 -11.74 -1.20 12.16
CA SER A 378 -12.71 -1.22 11.06
C SER A 378 -12.24 -2.02 9.85
N ARG A 379 -11.00 -2.52 9.88
CA ARG A 379 -10.37 -3.28 8.80
C ARG A 379 -9.64 -4.50 9.37
N PRO A 380 -9.60 -5.63 8.64
CA PRO A 380 -8.80 -6.79 9.04
C PRO A 380 -7.31 -6.48 9.01
N VAL A 381 -6.56 -7.18 9.86
CA VAL A 381 -5.10 -7.13 9.94
C VAL A 381 -4.52 -8.48 9.52
N THR A 382 -3.47 -8.47 8.70
CA THR A 382 -2.77 -9.67 8.24
C THR A 382 -1.25 -9.45 8.18
N PHE A 383 -0.51 -10.49 7.88
CA PHE A 383 0.80 -10.39 7.22
C PHE A 383 0.86 -11.54 6.23
N VAL A 384 1.79 -11.46 5.29
CA VAL A 384 1.94 -12.46 4.24
C VAL A 384 2.96 -13.51 4.66
N THR A 385 2.57 -14.78 4.76
CA THR A 385 3.47 -15.87 5.17
C THR A 385 3.98 -16.70 3.99
N SER A 386 5.29 -17.00 4.00
CA SER A 386 5.91 -18.06 3.18
C SER A 386 6.24 -19.31 4.00
N GLN A 387 5.93 -19.32 5.31
CA GLN A 387 6.17 -20.48 6.16
C GLN A 387 5.19 -21.61 5.83
N ASN A 388 5.54 -22.84 6.22
CA ASN A 388 4.62 -23.97 6.17
C ASN A 388 3.57 -23.86 7.30
N VAL A 389 2.35 -24.34 7.04
CA VAL A 389 1.22 -24.42 7.98
C VAL A 389 1.65 -24.96 9.35
N ALA A 390 2.48 -26.02 9.38
CA ALA A 390 2.89 -26.69 10.61
C ALA A 390 3.81 -25.83 11.49
N ASN A 391 4.66 -25.00 10.89
CA ASN A 391 5.75 -24.30 11.58
C ASN A 391 5.39 -22.86 11.96
N ASP A 392 4.38 -22.26 11.34
CA ASP A 392 4.03 -20.87 11.59
C ASP A 392 3.40 -20.67 12.98
N THR A 393 3.98 -19.74 13.75
CA THR A 393 3.56 -19.40 15.12
C THR A 393 2.78 -18.09 15.22
N ALA A 394 2.73 -17.29 14.14
CA ALA A 394 2.25 -15.91 14.14
C ALA A 394 0.89 -15.73 13.44
N VAL A 395 0.57 -16.52 12.40
CA VAL A 395 -0.68 -16.43 11.63
C VAL A 395 -1.91 -16.53 12.52
N ARG A 396 -1.84 -17.24 13.66
CA ARG A 396 -2.91 -17.33 14.66
C ARG A 396 -3.41 -15.97 15.15
N HIS A 397 -2.61 -14.91 15.05
CA HIS A 397 -2.98 -13.56 15.47
C HIS A 397 -3.70 -12.75 14.37
N MET A 398 -3.62 -13.14 13.10
CA MET A 398 -4.17 -12.39 11.95
C MET A 398 -5.68 -12.59 11.78
N ASP A 399 -6.38 -11.66 11.14
CA ASP A 399 -7.80 -11.83 10.77
C ASP A 399 -7.98 -12.67 9.51
N MET A 400 -7.02 -12.58 8.58
CA MET A 400 -6.99 -13.31 7.33
C MET A 400 -5.63 -13.98 7.13
N VAL A 401 -5.63 -15.15 6.51
CA VAL A 401 -4.40 -15.88 6.19
C VAL A 401 -3.95 -15.46 4.80
N CYS A 402 -2.86 -14.71 4.69
CA CYS A 402 -2.26 -14.36 3.40
C CYS A 402 -1.03 -15.21 3.14
N VAL A 403 -0.94 -15.86 1.98
CA VAL A 403 0.13 -16.81 1.66
C VAL A 403 0.79 -16.52 0.31
N ASN A 404 2.10 -16.68 0.26
CA ASN A 404 2.87 -16.66 -0.99
C ASN A 404 3.26 -18.09 -1.38
N ARG A 405 2.89 -18.56 -2.57
CA ARG A 405 3.18 -19.93 -3.02
C ARG A 405 3.56 -20.00 -4.49
N TYR A 406 4.62 -20.75 -4.76
CA TYR A 406 5.27 -20.83 -6.07
C TYR A 406 5.45 -22.30 -6.49
N ARG A 407 4.34 -23.06 -6.50
CA ARG A 407 4.33 -24.47 -6.91
C ARG A 407 4.77 -24.61 -8.37
N ALA A 408 5.53 -25.67 -8.66
CA ALA A 408 6.25 -25.91 -9.91
C ALA A 408 7.33 -24.87 -10.28
N TRP A 409 7.53 -23.81 -9.50
CA TRP A 409 8.59 -22.83 -9.74
C TRP A 409 9.77 -23.04 -8.79
N TYR A 410 9.59 -22.72 -7.50
CA TYR A 410 10.66 -22.86 -6.48
C TYR A 410 10.73 -24.27 -5.87
N THR A 411 9.61 -25.00 -5.88
CA THR A 411 9.51 -26.39 -5.46
C THR A 411 8.97 -27.21 -6.61
N ASP A 412 9.46 -28.44 -6.77
CA ASP A 412 9.04 -29.35 -7.83
C ASP A 412 9.14 -28.70 -9.23
N SER A 413 10.26 -28.00 -9.47
CA SER A 413 10.48 -27.14 -10.63
C SER A 413 10.15 -27.83 -11.95
N GLY A 414 9.26 -27.23 -12.74
CA GLY A 414 8.82 -27.76 -14.04
C GLY A 414 7.62 -28.71 -13.99
N LEU A 415 7.21 -29.21 -12.81
CA LEU A 415 6.12 -30.18 -12.66
C LEU A 415 4.76 -29.48 -12.45
N THR A 416 4.22 -28.88 -13.52
CA THR A 416 2.98 -28.09 -13.46
C THR A 416 1.74 -28.93 -13.15
N ASP A 417 1.75 -30.22 -13.47
CA ASP A 417 0.70 -31.19 -13.17
C ASP A 417 0.46 -31.38 -11.67
N LEU A 418 1.45 -31.07 -10.82
CA LEU A 418 1.33 -31.14 -9.36
C LEU A 418 0.68 -29.90 -8.72
N ILE A 419 0.57 -28.79 -9.46
CA ILE A 419 0.12 -27.50 -8.91
C ILE A 419 -1.27 -27.65 -8.30
N GLU A 420 -2.22 -28.22 -9.03
CA GLU A 420 -3.62 -28.26 -8.63
C GLU A 420 -3.78 -28.94 -7.26
N GLN A 421 -3.24 -30.15 -7.13
CA GLN A 421 -3.31 -30.93 -5.89
C GLN A 421 -2.59 -30.22 -4.72
N GLN A 422 -1.34 -29.77 -4.94
CA GLN A 422 -0.54 -29.18 -3.86
C GLN A 422 -1.12 -27.86 -3.35
N VAL A 423 -1.67 -27.04 -4.24
CA VAL A 423 -2.35 -25.79 -3.86
C VAL A 423 -3.62 -26.10 -3.09
N MET A 424 -4.45 -27.04 -3.55
CA MET A 424 -5.68 -27.43 -2.85
C MET A 424 -5.41 -27.93 -1.43
N GLU A 425 -4.47 -28.87 -1.28
CA GLU A 425 -4.12 -29.44 0.03
C GLU A 425 -3.63 -28.37 1.01
N GLU A 426 -2.75 -27.48 0.54
CA GLU A 426 -2.18 -26.46 1.43
C GLU A 426 -3.17 -25.37 1.81
N MET A 427 -4.01 -24.89 0.89
CA MET A 427 -4.99 -23.85 1.19
C MET A 427 -6.05 -24.35 2.17
N ARG A 428 -6.51 -25.60 2.02
CA ARG A 428 -7.41 -26.26 2.99
C ARG A 428 -6.73 -26.39 4.35
N ALA A 429 -5.48 -26.84 4.40
CA ALA A 429 -4.75 -26.97 5.66
C ALA A 429 -4.61 -25.63 6.41
N TRP A 430 -4.39 -24.52 5.70
CA TRP A 430 -4.40 -23.18 6.30
C TRP A 430 -5.78 -22.79 6.82
N HIS A 431 -6.81 -22.96 6.02
CA HIS A 431 -8.18 -22.63 6.38
C HIS A 431 -8.65 -23.44 7.58
N ASP A 432 -8.51 -24.76 7.54
CA ASP A 432 -8.98 -25.68 8.58
C ASP A 432 -8.27 -25.44 9.92
N LYS A 433 -6.96 -25.13 9.89
CA LYS A 433 -6.18 -24.88 11.11
C LYS A 433 -6.62 -23.63 11.85
N TYR A 434 -7.06 -22.58 11.15
CA TYR A 434 -7.35 -21.27 11.74
C TYR A 434 -8.82 -20.83 11.63
N ASN A 435 -9.64 -21.56 10.88
CA ASN A 435 -11.03 -21.22 10.52
C ASN A 435 -11.15 -19.77 10.00
N ARG A 436 -10.32 -19.45 8.99
CA ARG A 436 -10.18 -18.11 8.41
C ARG A 436 -10.05 -18.19 6.89
N PRO A 437 -10.49 -17.16 6.16
CA PRO A 437 -10.33 -17.14 4.72
C PRO A 437 -8.85 -17.01 4.37
N VAL A 438 -8.46 -17.70 3.30
CA VAL A 438 -7.11 -17.65 2.75
C VAL A 438 -7.08 -16.74 1.53
N ILE A 439 -6.07 -15.89 1.43
CA ILE A 439 -5.79 -15.08 0.25
C ILE A 439 -4.42 -15.51 -0.26
N VAL A 440 -4.36 -16.00 -1.50
CA VAL A 440 -3.06 -16.27 -2.14
C VAL A 440 -2.54 -14.95 -2.66
N THR A 441 -1.56 -14.36 -1.98
CA THR A 441 -1.09 -13.00 -2.25
C THR A 441 0.08 -12.94 -3.21
N GLU A 442 0.75 -14.08 -3.43
CA GLU A 442 1.70 -14.26 -4.52
C GLU A 442 1.62 -15.69 -5.06
N TYR A 443 1.60 -15.79 -6.38
CA TYR A 443 1.85 -17.01 -7.14
C TYR A 443 2.26 -16.62 -8.56
N GLY A 444 3.03 -17.48 -9.24
CA GLY A 444 3.41 -17.27 -10.63
C GLY A 444 4.74 -17.90 -11.01
N ALA A 445 5.17 -17.64 -12.24
CA ALA A 445 6.43 -18.11 -12.78
C ALA A 445 7.13 -16.97 -13.53
N GLY A 446 8.46 -17.03 -13.61
CA GLY A 446 9.23 -16.10 -14.43
C GLY A 446 9.04 -16.40 -15.91
N ALA A 447 8.89 -15.35 -16.72
CA ALA A 447 8.84 -15.44 -18.18
C ALA A 447 9.69 -14.36 -18.83
N ILE A 448 10.62 -14.76 -19.69
CA ILE A 448 11.39 -13.85 -20.54
C ILE A 448 10.54 -13.53 -21.77
N SER A 449 10.27 -12.25 -21.99
CA SER A 449 9.39 -11.86 -23.10
C SER A 449 9.99 -12.29 -24.46
N GLY A 450 9.16 -12.92 -25.28
CA GLY A 450 9.53 -13.49 -26.58
C GLY A 450 10.15 -14.90 -26.53
N LEU A 451 10.40 -15.48 -25.35
CA LEU A 451 10.85 -16.86 -25.23
C LEU A 451 9.65 -17.82 -25.29
N HIS A 452 9.56 -18.59 -26.38
CA HIS A 452 8.55 -19.61 -26.58
C HIS A 452 9.17 -20.98 -26.81
N THR A 453 8.58 -22.03 -26.23
CA THR A 453 9.04 -23.41 -26.38
C THR A 453 7.90 -24.41 -26.38
N LEU A 454 8.05 -25.51 -27.13
CA LEU A 454 7.20 -26.70 -27.03
C LEU A 454 8.09 -27.96 -26.88
N PRO A 455 7.93 -28.77 -25.81
CA PRO A 455 7.07 -28.53 -24.64
C PRO A 455 7.43 -27.22 -23.92
N GLU A 456 6.49 -26.68 -23.16
CA GLU A 456 6.71 -25.50 -22.34
C GLU A 456 7.84 -25.73 -21.33
N THR A 457 8.75 -24.77 -21.21
CA THR A 457 9.90 -24.86 -20.31
C THR A 457 9.97 -23.65 -19.41
N MET A 458 10.52 -23.81 -18.20
CA MET A 458 10.69 -22.69 -17.26
C MET A 458 11.34 -21.49 -17.96
N TRP A 459 10.88 -20.28 -17.63
CA TRP A 459 11.21 -19.00 -18.28
C TRP A 459 10.55 -18.72 -19.63
N SER A 460 9.92 -19.69 -20.29
CA SER A 460 9.10 -19.39 -21.48
C SER A 460 7.78 -18.71 -21.08
N GLU A 461 7.24 -17.90 -21.98
CA GLU A 461 5.90 -17.34 -21.81
C GLU A 461 4.83 -18.44 -21.76
N ASP A 462 5.03 -19.54 -22.49
CA ASP A 462 4.11 -20.69 -22.52
C ASP A 462 4.04 -21.38 -21.15
N TYR A 463 5.18 -21.51 -20.46
CA TYR A 463 5.23 -22.07 -19.11
C TYR A 463 4.53 -21.20 -18.07
N GLN A 464 4.64 -19.87 -18.19
CA GLN A 464 3.90 -18.94 -17.32
C GLN A 464 2.39 -19.07 -17.53
N VAL A 465 1.93 -19.24 -18.78
CA VAL A 465 0.52 -19.52 -19.08
C VAL A 465 0.05 -20.82 -18.43
N VAL A 466 0.75 -21.94 -18.66
CA VAL A 466 0.38 -23.24 -18.10
C VAL A 466 0.38 -23.20 -16.57
N THR A 467 1.40 -22.60 -15.95
CA THR A 467 1.47 -22.43 -14.50
C THR A 467 0.24 -21.73 -13.96
N HIS A 468 -0.20 -20.63 -14.59
CA HIS A 468 -1.40 -19.91 -14.14
C HIS A 468 -2.69 -20.72 -14.35
N LEU A 469 -2.83 -21.41 -15.48
CA LEU A 469 -4.01 -22.26 -15.75
C LEU A 469 -4.17 -23.36 -14.69
N GLU A 470 -3.09 -24.01 -14.27
CA GLU A 470 -3.15 -25.04 -13.23
C GLU A 470 -3.49 -24.46 -11.84
N HIS A 471 -2.98 -23.27 -11.50
CA HIS A 471 -3.41 -22.56 -10.29
C HIS A 471 -4.90 -22.23 -10.33
N PHE A 472 -5.41 -21.81 -11.49
CA PHE A 472 -6.82 -21.44 -11.67
C PHE A 472 -7.78 -22.60 -11.44
N LYS A 473 -7.42 -23.83 -11.84
CA LYS A 473 -8.21 -25.03 -11.53
C LYS A 473 -8.37 -25.22 -10.01
N ALA A 474 -7.27 -25.11 -9.26
CA ALA A 474 -7.32 -25.20 -7.79
C ALA A 474 -8.14 -24.06 -7.19
N PHE A 475 -7.93 -22.82 -7.65
CA PHE A 475 -8.63 -21.65 -7.11
C PHE A 475 -10.13 -21.70 -7.34
N ASP A 476 -10.59 -22.22 -8.48
CA ASP A 476 -12.03 -22.34 -8.76
C ASP A 476 -12.71 -23.30 -7.79
N THR A 477 -12.09 -24.45 -7.51
CA THR A 477 -12.55 -25.39 -6.49
C THR A 477 -12.53 -24.78 -5.09
N LEU A 478 -11.39 -24.22 -4.68
CA LEU A 478 -11.20 -23.64 -3.33
C LEU A 478 -12.11 -22.44 -3.06
N ARG A 479 -12.43 -21.65 -4.10
CA ARG A 479 -13.37 -20.53 -3.99
C ARG A 479 -14.79 -21.03 -3.78
N GLN A 480 -15.21 -22.08 -4.50
CA GLN A 480 -16.53 -22.69 -4.32
C GLN A 480 -16.69 -23.30 -2.92
N GLU A 481 -15.61 -23.83 -2.36
CA GLU A 481 -15.55 -24.35 -0.99
C GLU A 481 -15.55 -23.24 0.10
N GLY A 482 -15.37 -21.97 -0.27
CA GLY A 482 -15.22 -20.87 0.69
C GLY A 482 -13.88 -20.88 1.44
N THR A 483 -12.90 -21.63 0.95
CA THR A 483 -11.54 -21.72 1.52
C THR A 483 -10.72 -20.47 1.21
N ILE A 484 -10.78 -20.02 -0.05
CA ILE A 484 -10.05 -18.82 -0.49
C ILE A 484 -10.98 -17.62 -0.75
N ALA A 485 -10.52 -16.44 -0.38
CA ALA A 485 -11.21 -15.16 -0.59
C ALA A 485 -10.48 -14.26 -1.61
N GLY A 486 -9.36 -14.71 -2.19
CA GLY A 486 -8.72 -13.97 -3.26
C GLY A 486 -7.45 -14.58 -3.85
N GLU A 487 -7.12 -14.11 -5.05
CA GLU A 487 -5.94 -14.45 -5.84
C GLU A 487 -5.22 -13.17 -6.30
N LEU A 488 -4.05 -12.89 -5.73
CA LEU A 488 -3.16 -11.82 -6.17
C LEU A 488 -1.91 -12.42 -6.80
N LEU A 489 -1.76 -12.18 -8.09
CA LEU A 489 -0.68 -12.74 -8.89
C LEU A 489 0.62 -11.95 -8.65
N TRP A 490 1.73 -12.67 -8.64
CA TRP A 490 3.06 -12.08 -8.60
C TRP A 490 3.75 -12.16 -9.96
N ASN A 491 3.99 -11.05 -10.65
CA ASN A 491 3.75 -9.64 -10.29
C ASN A 491 2.96 -8.95 -11.41
N PHE A 492 2.51 -7.72 -11.16
CA PHE A 492 1.95 -6.87 -12.21
C PHE A 492 2.97 -6.61 -13.33
N ILE A 493 4.19 -6.15 -13.00
CA ILE A 493 5.25 -5.82 -13.97
C ILE A 493 6.53 -6.59 -13.68
N ASP A 494 7.41 -6.71 -14.67
CA ASP A 494 8.81 -6.99 -14.42
C ASP A 494 9.46 -5.81 -13.70
N PHE A 495 10.32 -6.08 -12.72
CA PHE A 495 10.89 -5.03 -11.87
C PHE A 495 12.32 -5.40 -11.42
N ASN A 496 13.11 -4.40 -11.06
CA ASN A 496 14.55 -4.59 -10.82
C ASN A 496 14.84 -5.25 -9.46
N THR A 497 15.90 -6.06 -9.40
CA THR A 497 16.38 -6.77 -8.21
C THR A 497 17.90 -6.60 -8.07
N PRO A 498 18.50 -6.95 -6.92
CA PRO A 498 19.93 -7.24 -6.87
C PRO A 498 20.33 -8.28 -7.92
N GLN A 499 21.61 -8.26 -8.33
CA GLN A 499 22.10 -9.20 -9.33
C GLN A 499 22.30 -10.60 -8.74
N GLU A 500 21.67 -11.60 -9.35
CA GLU A 500 21.81 -13.01 -8.98
C GLU A 500 21.75 -13.90 -10.22
N TYR A 501 22.39 -15.07 -10.18
CA TYR A 501 22.40 -16.02 -11.29
C TYR A 501 21.00 -16.63 -11.58
N ILE A 502 20.09 -16.57 -10.60
CA ILE A 502 18.68 -17.01 -10.71
C ILE A 502 17.73 -15.88 -11.16
N ARG A 503 18.27 -14.73 -11.57
CA ARG A 503 17.51 -13.59 -12.08
C ARG A 503 18.07 -13.21 -13.44
N PRO A 504 17.30 -13.28 -14.54
CA PRO A 504 17.75 -12.82 -15.85
C PRO A 504 17.78 -11.29 -15.88
N GLY A 505 18.74 -10.69 -15.18
CA GLY A 505 18.93 -9.25 -15.01
C GLY A 505 17.93 -8.56 -14.07
N ARG A 506 16.74 -9.13 -13.85
CA ARG A 506 15.66 -8.57 -13.01
C ARG A 506 14.67 -9.67 -12.59
N CYS A 507 13.66 -9.34 -11.79
CA CYS A 507 12.52 -10.25 -11.60
C CYS A 507 11.61 -10.17 -12.82
N VAL A 508 11.45 -11.28 -13.54
CA VAL A 508 10.64 -11.36 -14.77
C VAL A 508 9.33 -12.14 -14.59
N LYS A 509 8.79 -12.16 -13.36
CA LYS A 509 7.49 -12.80 -13.06
C LYS A 509 6.29 -11.93 -13.45
N GLY A 510 6.52 -10.71 -13.94
CA GLY A 510 5.47 -9.80 -14.36
C GLY A 510 4.60 -10.38 -15.46
N LEU A 511 3.29 -10.09 -15.42
CA LEU A 511 2.42 -10.26 -16.59
C LEU A 511 2.68 -9.20 -17.65
N PHE A 512 3.09 -8.02 -17.21
CA PHE A 512 3.55 -6.97 -18.09
C PHE A 512 5.07 -6.89 -18.03
N THR A 513 5.70 -6.53 -19.14
CA THR A 513 7.11 -6.11 -19.12
C THR A 513 7.25 -4.86 -18.26
N ARG A 514 8.49 -4.49 -17.94
CA ARG A 514 8.80 -3.28 -17.16
C ARG A 514 8.28 -2.01 -17.85
N GLU A 515 8.15 -2.03 -19.17
CA GLU A 515 7.64 -0.98 -20.05
C GLU A 515 6.11 -1.07 -20.26
N ARG A 516 5.40 -1.86 -19.45
CA ARG A 516 3.93 -2.00 -19.44
C ARG A 516 3.37 -2.58 -20.76
N GLN A 517 4.12 -3.48 -21.39
CA GLN A 517 3.65 -4.29 -22.52
C GLN A 517 3.15 -5.66 -22.03
N PRO A 518 2.00 -6.15 -22.51
CA PRO A 518 1.47 -7.44 -22.07
C PRO A 518 2.34 -8.60 -22.59
N LYS A 519 2.70 -9.53 -21.70
CA LYS A 519 3.13 -10.88 -22.10
C LYS A 519 1.91 -11.73 -22.45
N HIS A 520 2.12 -12.90 -23.02
CA HIS A 520 1.08 -13.87 -23.39
C HIS A 520 0.12 -14.14 -22.22
N ALA A 521 0.66 -14.38 -21.02
CA ALA A 521 -0.12 -14.65 -19.82
C ALA A 521 -1.08 -13.52 -19.42
N ALA A 522 -0.78 -12.25 -19.75
CA ALA A 522 -1.66 -11.12 -19.44
C ALA A 522 -3.05 -11.27 -20.10
N HIS A 523 -3.10 -11.81 -21.31
CA HIS A 523 -4.35 -12.06 -22.03
C HIS A 523 -5.16 -13.20 -21.41
N THR A 524 -4.49 -14.27 -20.97
CA THR A 524 -5.11 -15.40 -20.26
C THR A 524 -5.71 -14.95 -18.92
N VAL A 525 -4.95 -14.19 -18.13
CA VAL A 525 -5.43 -13.66 -16.85
C VAL A 525 -6.58 -12.67 -17.06
N ARG A 526 -6.54 -11.85 -18.12
CA ARG A 526 -7.64 -10.96 -18.48
C ARG A 526 -8.95 -11.72 -18.72
N GLN A 527 -8.89 -12.81 -19.49
CA GLN A 527 -10.08 -13.63 -19.75
C GLN A 527 -10.67 -14.17 -18.45
N ARG A 528 -9.82 -14.70 -17.56
CA ARG A 528 -10.25 -15.17 -16.24
C ARG A 528 -10.89 -14.05 -15.42
N TYR A 529 -10.21 -12.93 -15.22
CA TYR A 529 -10.68 -11.87 -14.32
C TYR A 529 -11.98 -11.24 -14.79
N LEU A 530 -12.17 -11.07 -16.10
CA LEU A 530 -13.45 -10.62 -16.65
C LEU A 530 -14.56 -11.68 -16.53
N ALA A 531 -14.26 -12.97 -16.67
CA ALA A 531 -15.22 -14.03 -16.42
C ALA A 531 -15.66 -14.06 -14.94
N LEU A 532 -14.71 -13.96 -14.01
CA LEU A 532 -15.00 -13.86 -12.58
C LEU A 532 -15.82 -12.59 -12.25
N ALA A 533 -15.61 -11.49 -12.98
CA ALA A 533 -16.39 -10.26 -12.83
C ALA A 533 -17.85 -10.47 -13.22
N ASN A 534 -18.10 -11.14 -14.33
CA ASN A 534 -19.46 -11.41 -14.81
C ASN A 534 -20.19 -12.39 -13.90
N CYS A 535 -19.53 -13.43 -13.36
CA CYS A 535 -20.16 -14.31 -12.38
C CYS A 535 -20.54 -13.60 -11.07
N SER A 536 -19.79 -12.55 -10.68
CA SER A 536 -20.19 -11.67 -9.56
C SER A 536 -21.45 -10.85 -9.88
N ALA A 537 -21.80 -10.67 -11.16
CA ALA A 537 -23.01 -9.97 -11.60
C ALA A 537 -24.28 -10.77 -11.38
N GLU A 538 -24.23 -12.08 -11.63
CA GLU A 538 -25.37 -12.98 -11.50
C GLU A 538 -25.79 -13.16 -10.03
N LEU A 539 -24.84 -13.04 -9.10
CA LEU A 539 -25.11 -12.99 -7.65
C LEU A 539 -25.73 -11.65 -7.19
N CYS A 540 -25.93 -10.70 -8.10
CA CYS A 540 -26.45 -9.35 -7.79
C CYS A 540 -27.90 -9.10 -8.24
N GLU A 541 -28.73 -10.14 -8.40
CA GLU A 541 -30.19 -9.95 -8.48
C GLU A 541 -30.72 -9.16 -7.25
N PRO A 542 -31.77 -8.34 -7.45
CA PRO A 542 -32.11 -7.31 -6.49
C PRO A 542 -32.73 -7.94 -5.24
N TYR A 543 -32.11 -7.69 -4.09
CA TYR A 543 -32.88 -7.57 -2.85
C TYR A 543 -33.72 -6.28 -2.95
N LEU A 544 -34.72 -6.32 -3.83
CA LEU A 544 -35.94 -5.52 -3.75
C LEU A 544 -37.03 -6.56 -3.50
N ASP A 545 -37.68 -6.41 -2.35
CA ASP A 545 -38.91 -7.05 -1.88
C ASP A 545 -38.73 -7.78 -0.54
N ILE A 546 -38.63 -7.00 0.54
CA ILE A 546 -39.53 -7.18 1.69
C ILE A 546 -39.90 -5.77 2.19
N VAL A 547 -41.21 -5.48 2.11
CA VAL A 547 -41.94 -4.32 2.62
C VAL A 547 -41.80 -4.19 4.14
#